data_AF-A0A954PTI7-F1
#
_entry.id   AF-A0A954PTI7-F1
#
_cell.length_a   1.000
_cell.length_b   1.000
_cell.length_c   1.000
_cell.angle_alpha   90.00
_cell.angle_beta   90.00
_cell.angle_gamma   90.00
#
_symmetry.space_group_name_H-M   'P 1'
#
loop_
_entity.id
_entity.type
_entity.pdbx_description
1 polymer ?
#
loop_
_entity_poly.entity_id
_entity_poly.type
_entity_poly.pdbx_seq_one_letter_code
_entity_poly.pdbx_strand_id
1 'polypeptide(L)' 'MPDDLSDNGDGNSHNDVNNDSSFGSMAEGSDPGILREFVWFLRYNKKWWLTPIIVVLLLLVGLAFLTTSPAAPFIYTLF' A
#
# COMPACT_ATOMS: atom_id res chain seq x y z
N MET A 1 74.14 -25.95 -16.52
CA MET A 1 73.33 -25.99 -15.29
C MET A 1 72.82 -24.57 -15.03
N PRO A 2 71.53 -24.28 -15.24
CA PRO A 2 70.88 -23.07 -14.72
C PRO A 2 69.98 -23.40 -13.53
N ASP A 3 70.38 -22.87 -12.37
CA ASP A 3 69.61 -22.79 -11.14
C ASP A 3 69.01 -21.39 -11.04
N ASP A 4 67.68 -21.26 -11.09
CA ASP A 4 66.93 -20.40 -10.16
C ASP A 4 65.41 -20.60 -10.30
N LEU A 5 64.92 -21.34 -9.31
CA LEU A 5 63.56 -21.30 -8.84
C LEU A 5 63.17 -19.84 -8.53
N SER A 6 62.47 -19.20 -9.46
CA SER A 6 61.55 -18.11 -9.12
C SER A 6 60.14 -18.66 -9.22
N ASP A 7 59.79 -19.38 -8.16
CA ASP A 7 58.45 -19.72 -7.71
C ASP A 7 57.66 -18.42 -7.51
N ASN A 8 57.11 -17.89 -8.60
CA ASN A 8 56.12 -16.83 -8.55
C ASN A 8 54.76 -17.52 -8.32
N GLY A 9 54.41 -17.62 -7.05
CA GLY A 9 53.06 -17.87 -6.58
C GLY A 9 52.11 -16.78 -7.06
N ASP A 10 51.66 -16.89 -8.31
CA ASP A 10 50.46 -16.20 -8.77
C ASP A 10 49.25 -17.05 -8.36
N GLY A 11 48.92 -16.95 -7.07
CA GLY A 11 47.60 -17.28 -6.57
C GLY A 11 46.61 -16.26 -7.12
N ASN A 12 46.26 -16.38 -8.40
CA ASN A 12 45.22 -15.57 -9.02
C ASN A 12 43.87 -16.03 -8.47
N SER A 13 43.53 -15.44 -7.32
CA SER A 13 42.19 -15.09 -6.84
C SER A 13 41.06 -15.67 -7.69
N HIS A 14 40.56 -16.82 -7.27
CA HIS A 14 39.12 -17.03 -7.27
C HIS A 14 38.51 -15.96 -6.35
N ASN A 15 38.17 -14.80 -6.92
CA ASN A 15 37.34 -13.82 -6.25
C ASN A 15 36.18 -13.51 -7.18
N ASP A 16 35.20 -14.40 -7.09
CA ASP A 16 33.81 -14.02 -6.86
C ASP A 16 33.17 -13.07 -7.88
N VAL A 17 32.58 -13.71 -8.89
CA VAL A 17 31.35 -13.24 -9.54
C VAL A 17 30.27 -13.06 -8.46
N ASN A 18 30.26 -11.90 -7.82
CA ASN A 18 29.25 -11.48 -6.85
C ASN A 18 28.92 -10.00 -7.08
N ASN A 19 28.46 -9.64 -8.28
CA ASN A 19 27.97 -8.28 -8.55
C ASN A 19 26.69 -8.29 -9.40
N ASP A 20 25.86 -9.31 -9.21
CA ASP A 20 24.65 -9.54 -9.99
C ASP A 20 23.37 -9.16 -9.20
N SER A 21 23.53 -8.58 -8.00
CA SER A 21 22.41 -8.26 -7.10
C SER A 21 21.86 -6.84 -7.24
N SER A 22 22.38 -6.01 -8.16
CA SER A 22 21.89 -4.63 -8.38
C SER A 22 20.56 -4.54 -9.14
N PHE A 23 20.05 -5.64 -9.69
CA PHE A 23 18.76 -5.66 -10.39
C PHE A 23 17.56 -5.87 -9.44
N GLY A 24 17.81 -6.46 -8.26
CA GLY A 24 16.75 -6.74 -7.27
C GLY A 24 16.28 -5.51 -6.48
N SER A 25 17.09 -4.46 -6.41
CA SER A 25 16.81 -3.26 -5.60
C SER A 25 15.91 -2.23 -6.27
N MET A 26 15.54 -2.41 -7.54
CA MET A 26 14.50 -1.59 -8.20
C MET A 26 13.07 -2.04 -7.85
N ALA A 27 12.91 -3.28 -7.35
CA ALA A 27 11.63 -3.81 -6.88
C ALA A 27 11.44 -3.66 -5.35
N GLU A 28 12.47 -3.22 -4.62
CA GLU A 28 12.41 -2.93 -3.18
C GLU A 28 11.81 -1.53 -2.89
N GLY A 29 11.17 -0.91 -3.88
CA GLY A 29 10.23 0.17 -3.60
C GLY A 29 9.02 -0.47 -2.96
N SER A 30 9.02 -0.60 -1.62
CA SER A 30 7.90 -1.09 -0.83
C SER A 30 6.60 -0.62 -1.45
N ASP A 31 5.95 -1.47 -2.26
CA ASP A 31 4.70 -1.14 -2.90
C ASP A 31 3.78 -0.79 -1.75
N PRO A 32 3.41 0.50 -1.56
CA PRO A 32 2.33 0.79 -0.66
C PRO A 32 1.18 -0.09 -1.17
N GLY A 33 0.80 -1.09 -0.36
CA GLY A 33 -0.02 -2.18 -0.90
C GLY A 33 -1.29 -1.62 -1.53
N ILE A 34 -1.88 -2.31 -2.49
CA ILE A 34 -3.08 -1.84 -3.23
C ILE A 34 -4.16 -1.23 -2.31
N LEU A 35 -4.29 -1.73 -1.07
CA LEU A 35 -5.17 -1.18 -0.03
C LEU A 35 -4.81 0.26 0.40
N ARG A 36 -3.53 0.58 0.52
CA ARG A 36 -3.03 1.92 0.87
C ARG A 36 -3.31 2.91 -0.26
N GLU A 37 -3.00 2.57 -1.50
CA GLU A 37 -3.34 3.34 -2.71
C GLU A 37 -4.85 3.51 -2.81
N PHE A 38 -5.62 2.46 -2.56
CA PHE A 38 -7.07 2.50 -2.58
C PHE A 38 -7.63 3.42 -1.49
N VAL A 39 -7.09 3.38 -0.27
CA VAL A 39 -7.46 4.29 0.82
C VAL A 39 -7.07 5.73 0.48
N TRP A 40 -5.94 5.94 -0.18
CA TRP A 40 -5.49 7.25 -0.65
C TRP A 40 -6.41 7.79 -1.76
N PHE A 41 -6.81 6.95 -2.72
CA PHE A 41 -7.82 7.25 -3.75
C PHE A 41 -9.19 7.55 -3.13
N LEU A 42 -9.62 6.78 -2.14
CA LEU A 42 -10.85 7.03 -1.39
C LEU A 42 -10.78 8.37 -0.68
N ARG A 43 -9.66 8.67 -0.01
CA ARG A 43 -9.43 9.95 0.68
C ARG A 43 -9.46 11.13 -0.31
N TYR A 44 -8.91 10.96 -1.51
CA TYR A 44 -8.88 11.98 -2.56
C TYR A 44 -10.30 12.34 -3.04
N ASN A 45 -11.18 11.35 -3.23
CA ASN A 45 -12.56 11.54 -3.68
C ASN A 45 -13.55 11.87 -2.53
N LYS A 46 -13.21 11.54 -1.28
CA LYS A 46 -14.14 11.62 -0.13
C LYS A 46 -14.61 13.02 0.22
N LYS A 47 -13.93 14.12 -0.15
CA LYS A 47 -14.45 15.47 0.19
C LYS A 47 -15.80 15.77 -0.47
N TRP A 48 -16.04 15.29 -1.68
CA TRP A 48 -17.31 15.47 -2.38
C TRP A 48 -18.27 14.29 -2.22
N TRP A 49 -17.74 13.06 -2.03
CA TRP A 49 -18.57 11.86 -1.89
C TRP A 49 -19.01 11.55 -0.45
N LEU A 50 -18.19 11.91 0.55
CA LEU A 50 -18.53 11.70 1.96
C LEU A 50 -19.50 12.77 2.48
N THR A 51 -19.45 13.98 1.91
CA THR A 51 -20.34 15.08 2.27
C THR A 51 -21.82 14.70 2.17
N PRO A 52 -22.36 14.18 1.04
CA PRO A 52 -23.76 13.78 0.97
C PRO A 52 -24.11 12.65 1.95
N ILE A 53 -23.21 11.68 2.14
CA ILE A 53 -23.39 10.58 3.09
C ILE A 53 -23.52 11.13 4.53
N ILE A 54 -22.60 12.00 4.94
CA ILE A 54 -22.62 12.61 6.27
C ILE A 54 -23.87 13.47 6.43
N VAL A 55 -24.24 14.28 5.43
CA VAL A 55 -25.42 15.14 5.49
C VAL A 55 -26.69 14.32 5.70
N VAL A 56 -26.91 13.25 4.91
CA VAL A 56 -28.08 12.38 5.07
C VAL A 56 -28.06 11.68 6.42
N LEU A 57 -26.90 11.23 6.91
CA LEU A 57 -26.79 10.55 8.20
C LEU A 57 -27.08 11.51 9.37
N LEU A 58 -26.57 12.74 9.30
CA LEU A 58 -26.89 13.80 10.27
C LEU A 58 -28.38 14.15 10.23
N LEU A 59 -28.96 14.21 9.03
CA LEU A 59 -30.38 14.49 8.84
C LEU A 59 -31.24 13.34 9.37
N LEU A 60 -30.87 12.09 9.14
CA LEU A 60 -31.55 10.92 9.70
C LEU A 60 -31.44 10.85 11.21
N VAL A 61 -30.27 11.11 11.80
CA VAL A 61 -30.10 11.12 13.25
C VAL A 61 -30.86 12.29 13.87
N GLY A 62 -30.77 13.48 13.28
CA GLY A 62 -31.49 14.67 13.74
C GLY A 62 -33.01 14.50 13.64
N LEU A 63 -33.49 13.94 12.53
CA LEU A 63 -34.90 13.63 12.36
C LEU A 63 -35.33 12.53 13.32
N ALA A 64 -34.57 11.44 13.45
CA ALA A 64 -34.84 10.34 14.39
C ALA A 64 -34.93 10.82 15.85
N PHE A 65 -34.13 11.80 16.25
CA PHE A 65 -34.24 12.44 17.56
C PHE A 65 -35.53 13.25 17.73
N LEU A 66 -36.04 13.82 16.64
CA LEU A 66 -37.21 14.68 16.63
C LEU A 66 -38.53 13.90 16.42
N THR A 67 -38.47 12.67 15.90
CA THR A 67 -39.66 11.81 15.76
C THR A 67 -39.88 10.93 17.00
N THR A 68 -41.14 10.78 17.41
CA THR A 68 -41.58 9.83 18.45
C THR A 68 -41.56 8.38 17.98
N SER A 69 -41.56 8.14 16.66
CA SER A 69 -41.57 6.79 16.06
C SER A 69 -40.47 6.69 14.99
N PRO A 70 -39.25 6.29 15.38
CA PRO A 70 -38.13 6.15 14.45
C PRO A 70 -38.26 4.95 13.49
N ALA A 71 -39.40 4.25 13.48
CA ALA A 71 -39.63 3.04 12.67
C ALA A 71 -40.06 3.31 11.21
N ALA A 72 -40.56 4.52 10.90
CA ALA A 72 -41.04 4.88 9.56
C ALA A 72 -40.03 4.71 8.39
N PRO A 73 -38.71 4.95 8.52
CA PRO A 73 -37.80 4.86 7.38
C PRO A 73 -37.40 3.42 7.00
N PHE A 74 -37.64 2.42 7.86
CA PHE A 74 -37.27 1.02 7.58
C PHE A 74 -38.39 0.24 6.90
N ILE A 75 -39.65 0.70 7.05
CA ILE A 75 -40.80 0.04 6.43
C ILE A 75 -40.68 0.09 4.90
N TYR A 76 -40.17 1.18 4.33
CA TYR A 76 -40.00 1.36 2.88
C TYR A 76 -38.77 0.68 2.28
N THR A 77 -37.88 0.13 3.10
CA THR A 77 -36.71 -0.61 2.59
C THR A 77 -36.97 -2.11 2.44
N LEU A 78 -38.07 -2.62 3.00
CA LEU A 78 -38.46 -4.04 2.97
C LEU A 78 -39.54 -4.37 1.93
N PHE A 79 -40.03 -3.37 1.19
CA PHE A 79 -40.93 -3.49 0.04
C PHE A 79 -40.22 -2.97 -1.21
#